data_AF-A0A382C877-F1
#
_entry.id   AF-A0A382C877-F1
#
_cell.length_a   1.000
_cell.length_b   1.000
_cell.length_c   1.000
_cell.angle_alpha   90.00
_cell.angle_beta   90.00
_cell.angle_gamma   90.00
#
_symmetry.space_group_name_H-M   'P 1'
#
loop_
_entity.id
_entity.type
_entity.pdbx_description
1 polymer ?
#
loop_
_entity_poly.entity_id
_entity_poly.type
_entity_poly.pdbx_seq_one_letter_code
_entity_poly.pdbx_strand_id
1 'polypeptide(L)'
;MDTLSFAQTLIRRPSVSPDDQGCQTLIADALQGMGFRVEHLRFGQVDNLWAQCGEARPLLCFAGHTDVVPPGPVNDWKVDPFAAEILDGKLIARGAADMKTSLAAMITACGRFIHAYPNHPGSIAFLITSDEEGEAKNGTIKVMEMLAQRQQHIDWCVIGEPSSTEILGDTVRIGRRGSLTGLMQILGTQSHVAYPSELKNPMHALAQFINALTLQP
;
A
#
# COMPACT_ATOMS: atom_id res chain seq x y z
N MET A 1 1.12 24.00 -2.59
CA MET A 1 1.92 22.78 -2.33
C MET A 1 2.25 22.14 -3.67
N ASP A 2 3.53 22.00 -3.99
CA ASP A 2 3.99 21.33 -5.22
C ASP A 2 3.95 19.81 -5.07
N THR A 3 3.50 19.08 -6.10
CA THR A 3 3.29 17.64 -6.05
C THR A 3 4.61 16.86 -5.91
N LEU A 4 5.62 17.22 -6.71
CA LEU A 4 6.90 16.51 -6.71
C LEU A 4 7.65 16.71 -5.40
N SER A 5 7.71 17.96 -4.91
CA SER A 5 8.34 18.27 -3.62
C SER A 5 7.69 17.53 -2.45
N PHE A 6 6.35 17.41 -2.46
CA PHE A 6 5.64 16.67 -1.43
C PHE A 6 5.90 15.16 -1.51
N ALA A 7 5.91 14.59 -2.71
CA ALA A 7 6.28 13.19 -2.94
C ALA A 7 7.71 12.90 -2.43
N GLN A 8 8.69 13.75 -2.77
CA GLN A 8 10.06 13.59 -2.29
C GLN A 8 10.15 13.65 -0.75
N THR A 9 9.35 14.50 -0.12
CA THR A 9 9.32 14.60 1.36
C THR A 9 8.76 13.34 2.00
N LEU A 10 7.73 12.74 1.41
CA LEU A 10 7.22 11.44 1.85
C LEU A 10 8.25 10.33 1.61
N ILE A 11 8.91 10.30 0.46
CA ILE A 11 9.88 9.26 0.08
C ILE A 11 11.10 9.25 1.01
N ARG A 12 11.57 10.42 1.45
CA ARG A 12 12.71 10.54 2.39
C ARG A 12 12.47 9.94 3.77
N ARG A 13 11.26 9.50 4.06
CA ARG A 13 10.91 8.76 5.26
C ARG A 13 11.02 7.27 4.95
N PRO A 14 11.94 6.52 5.58
CA PRO A 14 12.17 5.10 5.31
C PRO A 14 11.09 4.24 5.97
N SER A 15 9.83 4.43 5.57
CA SER A 15 8.63 3.84 6.16
C SER A 15 8.44 2.38 5.74
N VAL A 16 9.35 1.50 6.12
CA VAL A 16 9.20 0.06 5.85
C VAL A 16 8.08 -0.51 6.72
N SER A 17 7.16 -1.29 6.12
CA SER A 17 5.97 -1.81 6.82
C SER A 17 6.35 -2.47 8.17
N PRO A 18 5.64 -2.16 9.28
CA PRO A 18 4.46 -1.31 9.37
C PRO A 18 4.74 0.16 9.78
N ASP A 19 6.00 0.59 9.79
CA ASP A 19 6.40 1.88 10.39
C ASP A 19 6.11 3.05 9.46
N ASP A 20 5.26 3.99 9.88
CA ASP A 20 4.87 5.16 9.10
C ASP A 20 5.99 6.20 8.94
N GLN A 21 6.95 6.26 9.87
CA GLN A 21 8.03 7.25 9.89
C GLN A 21 7.53 8.72 9.76
N GLY A 22 6.33 9.00 10.29
CA GLY A 22 5.69 10.32 10.30
C GLY A 22 5.18 10.81 8.94
N CYS A 23 4.99 9.91 7.96
CA CYS A 23 4.33 10.23 6.70
C CYS A 23 2.88 10.69 6.93
N GLN A 24 2.11 9.97 7.76
CA GLN A 24 0.72 10.30 8.04
C GLN A 24 0.57 11.59 8.84
N THR A 25 1.51 11.95 9.72
CA THR A 25 1.51 13.28 10.36
C THR A 25 1.66 14.38 9.31
N LEU A 26 2.61 14.23 8.38
CA LEU A 26 2.82 15.20 7.31
C LEU A 26 1.58 15.34 6.41
N ILE A 27 0.91 14.23 6.11
CA ILE A 27 -0.32 14.21 5.33
C ILE A 27 -1.49 14.83 6.13
N ALA A 28 -1.61 14.52 7.41
CA ALA A 28 -2.62 15.09 8.30
C ALA A 28 -2.52 16.61 8.34
N ASP A 29 -1.31 17.15 8.56
CA ASP A 29 -1.07 18.60 8.61
C ASP A 29 -1.48 19.27 7.29
N ALA A 30 -1.13 18.65 6.15
CA ALA A 30 -1.50 19.13 4.83
C ALA A 30 -3.03 19.15 4.64
N LEU A 31 -3.73 18.07 5.01
CA LEU A 31 -5.18 17.94 4.87
C LEU A 31 -5.94 18.85 5.83
N GLN A 32 -5.49 19.00 7.08
CA GLN A 32 -6.07 19.94 8.04
C GLN A 32 -6.00 21.38 7.53
N GLY A 33 -4.88 21.77 6.90
CA GLY A 33 -4.75 23.06 6.23
C GLY A 33 -5.72 23.27 5.06
N MET A 34 -6.35 22.20 4.56
CA MET A 34 -7.37 22.23 3.51
C MET A 34 -8.80 22.10 4.06
N GLY A 35 -8.98 22.10 5.39
CA GLY A 35 -10.30 22.00 6.03
C GLY A 35 -10.80 20.57 6.24
N PHE A 36 -9.93 19.56 6.16
CA PHE A 36 -10.29 18.20 6.54
C PHE A 36 -10.34 18.04 8.07
N ARG A 37 -11.34 17.32 8.55
CA ARG A 37 -11.29 16.71 9.88
C ARG A 37 -10.48 15.44 9.80
N VAL A 38 -9.44 15.34 10.62
CA VAL A 38 -8.50 14.23 10.60
C VAL A 38 -8.61 13.42 11.89
N GLU A 39 -8.69 12.11 11.75
CA GLU A 39 -8.69 11.12 12.82
C GLU A 39 -7.50 10.17 12.62
N HIS A 40 -6.59 10.16 13.59
CA HIS A 40 -5.49 9.20 13.65
C HIS A 40 -5.99 7.92 14.33
N LEU A 41 -5.80 6.79 13.66
CA LEU A 41 -6.37 5.50 14.02
C LEU A 41 -5.27 4.46 14.11
N ARG A 42 -4.75 4.24 15.32
CA ARG A 42 -3.71 3.23 15.56
C ARG A 42 -4.32 1.91 16.01
N PHE A 43 -3.97 0.82 15.31
CA PHE A 43 -4.33 -0.54 15.69
C PHE A 43 -3.06 -1.39 15.77
N GLY A 44 -2.75 -1.91 16.96
CA GLY A 44 -1.47 -2.58 17.19
C GLY A 44 -0.29 -1.64 16.89
N GLN A 45 0.57 -2.04 15.94
CA GLN A 45 1.71 -1.24 15.49
C GLN A 45 1.46 -0.43 14.21
N VAL A 46 0.26 -0.54 13.62
CA VAL A 46 -0.07 0.09 12.34
C VAL A 46 -0.79 1.41 12.60
N ASP A 47 -0.30 2.46 11.96
CA ASP A 47 -0.94 3.76 11.92
C ASP A 47 -1.88 3.83 10.72
N ASN A 48 -3.08 4.35 10.93
CA ASN A 48 -4.01 4.66 9.87
C ASN A 48 -4.53 6.09 10.02
N LEU A 49 -4.95 6.66 8.91
CA LEU A 49 -5.49 8.00 8.83
C LEU A 49 -6.85 7.95 8.15
N TRP A 50 -7.88 8.45 8.84
CA TRP A 50 -9.15 8.81 8.23
C TRP A 50 -9.28 10.32 8.24
N ALA A 51 -9.37 10.93 7.05
CA ALA A 51 -9.57 12.36 6.92
C ALA A 51 -10.79 12.64 6.05
N GLN A 52 -11.68 13.54 6.44
CA GLN A 52 -12.87 13.89 5.67
C GLN A 52 -13.11 15.40 5.60
N CYS A 53 -13.42 15.89 4.41
CA CYS A 53 -13.91 17.23 4.14
C CYS A 53 -15.35 17.15 3.62
N GLY A 54 -16.28 17.89 4.25
CA GLY A 54 -17.71 17.79 3.98
C GLY A 54 -18.43 16.71 4.82
N GLU A 55 -19.76 16.77 4.82
CA GLU A 55 -20.64 15.81 5.52
C GLU A 55 -21.75 15.23 4.62
N ALA A 56 -21.88 15.76 3.40
CA ALA A 56 -22.92 15.37 2.47
C ALA A 56 -22.47 14.19 1.58
N ARG A 57 -23.44 13.44 1.08
CA ARG A 57 -23.21 12.46 0.01
C ARG A 57 -23.21 13.13 -1.37
N PRO A 58 -22.54 12.57 -2.38
CA PRO A 58 -21.72 11.35 -2.31
C PRO A 58 -20.37 11.58 -1.61
N LEU A 59 -19.85 10.53 -0.98
CA LEU A 59 -18.49 10.49 -0.41
C LEU A 59 -17.53 9.81 -1.39
N LEU A 60 -16.58 10.58 -1.93
CA LEU A 60 -15.43 10.08 -2.67
C LEU A 60 -14.24 9.87 -1.72
N CYS A 61 -13.74 8.65 -1.61
CA CYS A 61 -12.56 8.32 -0.83
C CYS A 61 -11.35 8.07 -1.74
N PHE A 62 -10.23 8.71 -1.44
CA PHE A 62 -8.93 8.32 -1.95
C PHE A 62 -8.27 7.38 -0.94
N ALA A 63 -7.88 6.19 -1.39
CA ALA A 63 -7.22 5.20 -0.55
C ALA A 63 -5.77 4.98 -0.99
N GLY A 64 -4.89 4.70 -0.04
CA GLY A 64 -3.51 4.37 -0.30
C GLY A 64 -2.72 4.01 0.95
N HIS A 65 -1.42 3.85 0.80
CA HIS A 65 -0.55 3.43 1.89
C HIS A 65 0.78 4.19 1.93
N THR A 66 1.30 4.42 3.13
CA THR A 66 2.57 5.14 3.36
C THR A 66 3.76 4.22 3.49
N ASP A 67 3.52 2.95 3.83
CA ASP A 67 4.57 1.96 3.93
C ASP A 67 5.12 1.55 2.57
N VAL A 68 6.32 0.99 2.61
CA VAL A 68 7.04 0.50 1.44
C VAL A 68 7.72 -0.81 1.78
N VAL A 69 7.89 -1.68 0.80
CA VAL A 69 8.72 -2.89 1.00
C VAL A 69 10.20 -2.54 1.27
N PRO A 70 10.97 -3.44 1.91
CA PRO A 70 12.40 -3.26 2.10
C PRO A 70 13.13 -2.90 0.79
N PRO A 71 14.14 -2.02 0.83
CA PRO A 71 14.87 -1.62 -0.38
C PRO A 71 15.82 -2.72 -0.89
N GLY A 72 16.09 -3.77 -0.09
CA GLY A 72 17.19 -4.69 -0.35
C GLY A 72 18.55 -4.05 -0.04
N PRO A 73 19.66 -4.61 -0.55
CA PRO A 73 21.00 -4.07 -0.33
C PRO A 73 21.15 -2.67 -0.96
N VAL A 74 21.53 -1.67 -0.15
CA VAL A 74 21.68 -0.28 -0.62
C VAL A 74 22.74 -0.15 -1.73
N ASN A 75 23.78 -0.98 -1.70
CA ASN A 75 24.84 -0.96 -2.72
C ASN A 75 24.39 -1.43 -4.11
N ASP A 76 23.22 -2.06 -4.23
CA ASP A 76 22.64 -2.46 -5.52
C ASP A 76 21.87 -1.30 -6.18
N TRP A 77 21.64 -0.21 -5.45
CA TRP A 77 20.97 0.99 -5.96
C TRP A 77 21.96 1.97 -6.58
N LYS A 78 21.51 2.66 -7.64
CA LYS A 78 22.27 3.76 -8.26
C LYS A 78 22.38 5.00 -7.37
N VAL A 79 21.39 5.20 -6.51
CA VAL A 79 21.24 6.30 -5.55
C VAL A 79 20.68 5.73 -4.26
N ASP A 80 20.82 6.43 -3.14
CA ASP A 80 20.18 5.99 -1.89
C ASP A 80 18.66 5.80 -2.11
N PRO A 81 18.08 4.65 -1.73
CA PRO A 81 16.69 4.31 -2.01
C PRO A 81 15.68 5.29 -1.42
N PHE A 82 16.07 6.11 -0.45
CA PHE A 82 15.23 7.12 0.19
C PHE A 82 15.69 8.56 -0.09
N ALA A 83 16.71 8.81 -0.91
CA ALA A 83 17.14 10.18 -1.21
C ALA A 83 16.14 10.98 -2.07
N ALA A 84 15.26 10.27 -2.80
CA ALA A 84 14.27 10.84 -3.72
C ALA A 84 14.92 11.66 -4.86
N GLU A 85 15.96 11.12 -5.48
CA GLU A 85 16.72 11.80 -6.53
C GLU A 85 16.03 11.72 -7.89
N ILE A 86 16.29 12.74 -8.73
CA ILE A 86 15.83 12.76 -10.12
C ILE A 86 17.01 12.43 -11.01
N LEU A 87 16.90 11.33 -11.75
CA LEU A 87 17.88 10.87 -12.74
C LEU A 87 17.18 10.70 -14.08
N ASP A 88 17.72 11.32 -15.13
CA ASP A 88 17.18 11.25 -16.49
C ASP A 88 15.68 11.55 -16.57
N GLY A 89 15.23 12.54 -15.79
CA GLY A 89 13.83 12.97 -15.72
C GLY A 89 12.90 12.03 -14.94
N LYS A 90 13.44 11.02 -14.24
CA LYS A 90 12.68 10.06 -13.43
C LYS A 90 13.02 10.19 -11.95
N LEU A 91 12.02 10.13 -11.09
CA LEU A 91 12.19 10.07 -9.65
C LEU A 91 12.59 8.64 -9.25
N ILE A 92 13.84 8.45 -8.84
CA ILE A 92 14.41 7.16 -8.48
C ILE A 92 14.45 7.04 -6.96
N ALA A 93 13.54 6.21 -6.41
CA ALA A 93 13.51 5.86 -5.00
C ALA A 93 12.53 4.71 -4.71
N ARG A 94 12.71 4.04 -3.57
CA ARG A 94 11.68 3.18 -2.97
C ARG A 94 10.47 4.06 -2.61
N GLY A 95 9.27 3.59 -2.96
CA GLY A 95 8.04 4.35 -2.74
C GLY A 95 7.68 5.32 -3.86
N ALA A 96 8.58 5.55 -4.85
CA ALA A 96 8.34 6.52 -5.90
C ALA A 96 7.17 6.12 -6.81
N ALA A 97 7.13 4.88 -7.29
CA ALA A 97 5.98 4.37 -8.03
C ALA A 97 4.86 3.89 -7.08
N ASP A 98 5.24 3.27 -5.97
CA ASP A 98 4.34 2.50 -5.13
C ASP A 98 4.42 2.91 -3.65
N MET A 99 3.54 3.77 -3.13
CA MET A 99 2.62 4.62 -3.91
C MET A 99 2.67 6.10 -3.47
N LYS A 100 3.81 6.54 -2.93
CA LYS A 100 3.95 7.89 -2.33
C LYS A 100 3.78 9.03 -3.34
N THR A 101 4.15 8.83 -4.61
CA THR A 101 3.86 9.83 -5.65
C THR A 101 2.37 9.95 -5.92
N SER A 102 1.63 8.83 -5.92
CA SER A 102 0.17 8.84 -6.04
C SER A 102 -0.48 9.52 -4.85
N LEU A 103 -0.04 9.25 -3.62
CA LEU A 103 -0.51 9.97 -2.42
C LEU A 103 -0.33 11.48 -2.59
N ALA A 104 0.87 11.92 -2.98
CA ALA A 104 1.14 13.33 -3.20
C ALA A 104 0.27 13.94 -4.31
N ALA A 105 0.08 13.22 -5.41
CA ALA A 105 -0.77 13.65 -6.51
C ALA A 105 -2.24 13.81 -6.08
N MET A 106 -2.79 12.84 -5.35
CA MET A 106 -4.17 12.88 -4.84
C MET A 106 -4.37 14.05 -3.86
N ILE A 107 -3.46 14.22 -2.89
CA ILE A 107 -3.55 15.28 -1.88
C ILE A 107 -3.45 16.67 -2.52
N THR A 108 -2.47 16.88 -3.40
CA THR A 108 -2.29 18.18 -4.07
C THR A 108 -3.41 18.47 -5.09
N ALA A 109 -3.94 17.45 -5.77
CA ALA A 109 -5.13 17.60 -6.61
C ALA A 109 -6.36 18.00 -5.79
N CYS A 110 -6.56 17.38 -4.62
CA CYS A 110 -7.64 17.73 -3.71
C CYS A 110 -7.52 19.18 -3.21
N GLY A 111 -6.33 19.61 -2.81
CA GLY A 111 -6.08 21.00 -2.41
C GLY A 111 -6.41 22.01 -3.52
N ARG A 112 -6.02 21.71 -4.77
CA ARG A 112 -6.39 22.54 -5.94
C ARG A 112 -7.90 22.55 -6.18
N PHE A 113 -8.55 21.40 -6.05
CA PHE A 113 -9.99 21.26 -6.24
C PHE A 113 -10.79 22.06 -5.19
N ILE A 114 -10.48 21.88 -3.90
CA ILE A 114 -11.16 22.60 -2.81
C ILE A 114 -10.94 24.11 -2.93
N HIS A 115 -9.73 24.55 -3.32
CA HIS A 115 -9.46 25.96 -3.54
C HIS A 115 -10.33 26.55 -4.67
N ALA A 116 -10.47 25.83 -5.79
CA ALA A 116 -11.31 26.25 -6.92
C ALA A 116 -12.81 26.13 -6.62
N TYR A 117 -13.21 25.18 -5.77
CA TYR A 117 -14.60 24.85 -5.46
C TYR A 117 -14.82 24.70 -3.94
N PRO A 118 -14.74 25.79 -3.16
CA PRO A 118 -14.81 25.72 -1.69
C PRO A 118 -16.17 25.24 -1.17
N ASN A 119 -17.22 25.35 -1.99
CA ASN A 119 -18.58 24.89 -1.69
C ASN A 119 -18.96 23.67 -2.55
N HIS A 120 -17.99 22.81 -2.88
CA HIS A 120 -18.29 21.62 -3.67
C HIS A 120 -19.39 20.77 -2.99
N PRO A 121 -20.30 20.15 -3.76
CA PRO A 121 -21.27 19.24 -3.19
C PRO A 121 -20.57 17.95 -2.72
N GLY A 122 -21.23 17.21 -1.83
CA GLY A 122 -20.74 15.93 -1.34
C GLY A 122 -19.58 16.06 -0.34
N SER A 123 -18.77 15.00 -0.26
CA SER A 123 -17.63 14.91 0.65
C SER A 123 -16.43 14.24 -0.03
N ILE A 124 -15.23 14.59 0.42
CA ILE A 124 -13.98 13.94 0.02
C ILE A 124 -13.34 13.35 1.27
N ALA A 125 -12.84 12.13 1.19
CA ALA A 125 -12.07 11.51 2.25
C ALA A 125 -10.74 10.94 1.78
N PHE A 126 -9.83 10.76 2.73
CA PHE A 126 -8.62 9.95 2.59
C PHE A 126 -8.66 8.82 3.62
N LEU A 127 -8.37 7.61 3.15
CA LEU A 127 -8.12 6.43 3.98
C LEU A 127 -6.69 5.97 3.69
N ILE A 128 -5.79 6.15 4.66
CA ILE A 128 -4.37 5.87 4.48
C ILE A 128 -3.91 4.90 5.57
N THR A 129 -3.11 3.90 5.20
CA THR A 129 -2.55 2.92 6.14
C THR A 129 -1.03 2.89 6.07
N SER A 130 -0.36 2.44 7.14
CA SER A 130 1.08 2.18 7.16
C SER A 130 1.42 0.68 7.08
N ASP A 131 0.47 -0.17 6.68
CA ASP A 131 0.69 -1.61 6.50
C ASP A 131 -0.27 -2.17 5.45
N GLU A 132 0.06 -1.93 4.18
CA GLU A 132 -0.57 -2.60 3.03
C GLU A 132 0.29 -3.78 2.56
N GLU A 133 1.60 -3.56 2.50
CA GLU A 133 2.57 -4.50 1.91
C GLU A 133 2.98 -5.63 2.88
N GLY A 134 2.68 -5.47 4.18
CA GLY A 134 3.04 -6.41 5.23
C GLY A 134 1.94 -7.45 5.52
N GLU A 135 1.56 -7.59 6.79
CA GLU A 135 0.50 -8.53 7.16
C GLU A 135 -0.91 -7.96 6.89
N ALA A 136 -1.03 -6.63 6.85
CA ALA A 136 -2.25 -5.88 6.58
C ALA A 136 -3.47 -6.19 7.50
N LYS A 137 -3.25 -6.87 8.63
CA LYS A 137 -4.30 -7.26 9.59
C LYS A 137 -4.84 -6.09 10.42
N ASN A 138 -4.01 -5.07 10.62
CA ASN A 138 -4.32 -3.89 11.43
C ASN A 138 -4.41 -2.60 10.61
N GLY A 139 -4.30 -2.70 9.28
CA GLY A 139 -4.37 -1.58 8.37
C GLY A 139 -5.80 -1.21 7.99
N THR A 140 -6.01 -0.96 6.70
CA THR A 140 -7.29 -0.57 6.08
C THR A 140 -8.48 -1.40 6.56
N ILE A 141 -8.33 -2.71 6.78
CA ILE A 141 -9.42 -3.58 7.23
C ILE A 141 -10.02 -3.11 8.58
N LYS A 142 -9.19 -2.65 9.52
CA LYS A 142 -9.65 -2.16 10.83
C LYS A 142 -10.37 -0.82 10.73
N VAL A 143 -9.90 0.05 9.83
CA VAL A 143 -10.61 1.29 9.53
C VAL A 143 -11.97 1.00 8.91
N MET A 144 -12.04 0.06 7.96
CA MET A 144 -13.31 -0.33 7.34
C MET A 144 -14.29 -0.96 8.34
N GLU A 145 -13.82 -1.81 9.25
CA GLU A 145 -14.63 -2.36 10.36
C GLU A 145 -15.21 -1.23 11.23
N MET A 146 -14.39 -0.25 11.59
CA MET A 146 -14.82 0.91 12.38
C MET A 146 -15.84 1.77 11.62
N LEU A 147 -15.59 2.07 10.33
CA LEU A 147 -16.51 2.86 9.51
C LEU A 147 -17.86 2.16 9.36
N ALA A 148 -17.87 0.83 9.19
CA ALA A 148 -19.09 0.04 9.13
C ALA A 148 -19.88 0.10 10.45
N GLN A 149 -19.21 0.02 11.60
CA GLN A 149 -19.85 0.19 12.91
C GLN A 149 -20.48 1.58 13.10
N ARG A 150 -19.87 2.61 12.51
CA ARG A 150 -20.38 3.99 12.49
C ARG A 150 -21.46 4.23 11.43
N GLN A 151 -21.81 3.21 10.63
CA GLN A 151 -22.70 3.36 9.47
C GLN A 151 -22.20 4.44 8.48
N GLN A 152 -20.89 4.62 8.42
CA GLN A 152 -20.24 5.54 7.48
C GLN A 152 -20.06 4.81 6.14
N HIS A 153 -20.70 5.32 5.09
CA HIS A 153 -20.69 4.71 3.77
C HIS A 153 -19.82 5.51 2.79
N ILE A 154 -18.93 4.82 2.09
CA ILE A 154 -18.15 5.36 0.97
C ILE A 154 -18.89 5.05 -0.33
N ASP A 155 -19.23 6.07 -1.11
CA ASP A 155 -19.92 5.92 -2.40
C ASP A 155 -18.95 5.54 -3.52
N TRP A 156 -17.78 6.17 -3.53
CA TRP A 156 -16.75 6.00 -4.55
C TRP A 156 -15.39 5.87 -3.90
N CYS A 157 -14.55 4.97 -4.40
CA CYS A 157 -13.18 4.83 -3.93
C CYS A 157 -12.21 4.83 -5.12
N VAL A 158 -11.18 5.66 -5.03
CA VAL A 158 -10.03 5.64 -5.94
C VAL A 158 -8.82 5.21 -5.14
N ILE A 159 -8.27 4.05 -5.49
CA ILE A 159 -7.04 3.54 -4.88
C ILE A 159 -5.87 3.99 -5.75
N GLY A 160 -4.91 4.70 -5.15
CA GLY A 160 -3.77 5.30 -5.87
C GLY A 160 -2.66 4.32 -6.29
N GLU A 161 -2.91 3.02 -6.24
CA GLU A 161 -1.99 1.96 -6.69
C GLU A 161 -1.49 2.21 -8.12
N PRO A 162 -0.20 1.94 -8.42
CA PRO A 162 0.31 2.03 -9.78
C PRO A 162 -0.42 1.02 -10.68
N SER A 163 -1.24 1.54 -11.60
CA SER A 163 -2.12 0.72 -12.43
C SER A 163 -1.71 0.66 -13.89
N SER A 164 -1.00 1.69 -14.36
CA SER A 164 -0.55 1.86 -15.75
C SER A 164 0.52 0.84 -16.14
N THR A 165 0.57 0.48 -17.42
CA THR A 165 1.51 -0.51 -17.94
C THR A 165 2.70 0.16 -18.62
N GLU A 166 2.45 1.03 -19.59
CA GLU A 166 3.48 1.69 -20.42
C GLU A 166 3.46 3.21 -20.22
N ILE A 167 2.27 3.81 -20.30
CA ILE A 167 2.06 5.26 -20.18
C ILE A 167 0.99 5.56 -19.14
N LEU A 168 1.14 6.69 -18.46
CA LEU A 168 0.19 7.11 -17.42
C LEU A 168 -1.25 7.12 -17.96
N GLY A 169 -2.11 6.34 -17.31
CA GLY A 169 -3.55 6.29 -17.59
C GLY A 169 -3.98 5.28 -18.66
N ASP A 170 -3.06 4.47 -19.22
CA ASP A 170 -3.43 3.45 -20.21
C ASP A 170 -4.30 2.32 -19.63
N THR A 171 -4.26 2.13 -18.31
CA THR A 171 -4.92 1.03 -17.61
C THR A 171 -5.49 1.53 -16.29
N VAL A 172 -6.71 1.11 -15.98
CA VAL A 172 -7.35 1.29 -14.67
C VAL A 172 -7.83 -0.07 -14.18
N ARG A 173 -7.64 -0.35 -12.88
CA ARG A 173 -8.06 -1.62 -12.27
C ARG A 173 -9.45 -1.44 -11.64
N ILE A 174 -10.46 -2.13 -12.18
CA ILE A 174 -11.84 -2.14 -11.65
C ILE A 174 -12.14 -3.34 -10.75
N GLY A 175 -11.14 -4.20 -10.52
CA GLY A 175 -11.24 -5.41 -9.71
C GLY A 175 -9.90 -6.11 -9.59
N ARG A 176 -9.80 -7.02 -8.61
CA ARG A 176 -8.62 -7.85 -8.36
C ARG A 176 -9.08 -9.30 -8.18
N ARG A 177 -8.18 -10.25 -8.49
CA ARG A 177 -8.38 -11.66 -8.14
C ARG A 177 -8.19 -11.84 -6.62
N GLY A 178 -8.81 -12.88 -6.06
CA GLY A 178 -8.45 -13.33 -4.71
C GLY A 178 -7.06 -13.96 -4.67
N SER A 179 -6.45 -14.01 -3.49
CA SER A 179 -5.19 -14.71 -3.23
C SER A 179 -5.40 -15.75 -2.13
N LEU A 180 -4.87 -16.96 -2.32
CA LEU A 180 -4.90 -18.05 -1.34
C LEU A 180 -3.53 -18.72 -1.30
N THR A 181 -2.89 -18.66 -0.14
CA THR A 181 -1.59 -19.32 0.09
C THR A 181 -1.78 -20.53 0.98
N GLY A 182 -1.33 -21.70 0.52
CA GLY A 182 -1.30 -22.93 1.31
C GLY A 182 0.10 -23.22 1.85
N LEU A 183 0.21 -23.51 3.14
CA LEU A 183 1.44 -24.02 3.75
C LEU A 183 1.33 -25.55 3.86
N MET A 184 2.31 -26.27 3.33
CA MET A 184 2.35 -27.73 3.34
C MET A 184 3.65 -28.22 3.97
N GLN A 185 3.55 -29.21 4.85
CA GLN A 185 4.68 -29.93 5.41
C GLN A 185 4.61 -31.40 4.98
N ILE A 186 5.62 -31.88 4.25
CA ILE A 186 5.75 -33.28 3.86
C ILE A 186 6.72 -33.96 4.80
N LEU A 187 6.23 -34.95 5.54
CA LEU A 187 7.02 -35.69 6.52
C LEU A 187 7.65 -36.93 5.88
N GLY A 188 8.95 -37.11 6.14
CA GLY A 188 9.72 -38.28 5.76
C GLY A 188 10.28 -39.03 6.97
N THR A 189 11.22 -39.92 6.70
CA THR A 189 11.99 -40.64 7.74
C THR A 189 13.47 -40.43 7.46
N GLN A 190 14.16 -39.82 8.43
CA GLN A 190 15.59 -39.54 8.34
C GLN A 190 16.40 -40.84 8.50
N SER A 191 17.37 -41.05 7.62
CA SER A 191 18.33 -42.16 7.69
C SER A 191 19.58 -41.79 6.89
N HIS A 192 20.60 -42.65 6.90
CA HIS A 192 21.81 -42.47 6.11
C HIS A 192 21.51 -42.69 4.62
N VAL A 193 22.06 -41.86 3.74
CA VAL A 193 21.88 -41.99 2.28
C VAL A 193 22.33 -43.35 1.71
N ALA A 194 23.19 -44.06 2.45
CA ALA A 194 23.72 -45.37 2.08
C ALA A 194 22.75 -46.54 2.40
N TYR A 195 21.71 -46.31 3.22
CA TYR A 195 20.73 -47.32 3.64
C TYR A 195 19.31 -46.88 3.26
N PRO A 196 19.00 -46.78 1.95
CA PRO A 196 17.76 -46.18 1.47
C PRO A 196 16.49 -46.97 1.84
N SER A 197 16.61 -48.24 2.22
CA SER A 197 15.47 -49.09 2.63
C SER A 197 14.77 -48.59 3.89
N GLU A 198 15.47 -47.83 4.75
CA GLU A 198 14.92 -47.24 5.98
C GLU A 198 14.52 -45.76 5.81
N LEU A 199 14.80 -45.19 4.64
CA LEU A 199 14.64 -43.78 4.33
C LEU A 199 13.31 -43.53 3.59
N LYS A 200 12.53 -42.59 4.07
CA LYS A 200 11.44 -41.97 3.28
C LYS A 200 11.83 -40.55 2.97
N ASN A 201 12.43 -40.33 1.80
CA ASN A 201 12.85 -38.99 1.39
C ASN A 201 11.60 -38.14 1.05
N PRO A 202 11.28 -37.08 1.81
CA PRO A 202 10.12 -36.24 1.52
C PRO A 202 10.24 -35.52 0.18
N MET A 203 11.47 -35.33 -0.34
CA MET A 203 11.70 -34.68 -1.64
C MET A 203 11.18 -35.52 -2.81
N HIS A 204 11.19 -36.86 -2.71
CA HIS A 204 10.65 -37.71 -3.77
C HIS A 204 9.12 -37.57 -3.85
N ALA A 205 8.44 -37.51 -2.70
CA ALA A 205 7.00 -37.26 -2.64
C ALA A 205 6.65 -35.84 -3.10
N LEU A 206 7.46 -34.84 -2.71
CA LEU A 206 7.31 -33.46 -3.17
C LEU A 206 7.39 -33.35 -4.69
N ALA A 207 8.35 -34.05 -5.33
CA ALA A 207 8.48 -34.03 -6.79
C ALA A 207 7.20 -34.54 -7.48
N GLN A 208 6.59 -35.61 -6.97
CA GLN A 208 5.32 -36.13 -7.49
C GLN A 208 4.17 -35.14 -7.28
N PHE A 209 4.10 -34.51 -6.10
CA PHE A 209 3.09 -33.52 -5.78
C PHE A 209 3.20 -32.28 -6.69
N ILE A 210 4.39 -31.70 -6.85
CA ILE A 210 4.62 -30.55 -7.73
C ILE A 210 4.24 -30.89 -9.17
N ASN A 211 4.63 -32.07 -9.65
CA ASN A 211 4.26 -32.51 -11.00
C ASN A 211 2.73 -32.59 -11.14
N ALA A 212 2.02 -33.21 -10.18
CA ALA A 212 0.56 -33.26 -10.21
C ALA A 212 -0.10 -31.88 -10.19
N LEU A 213 0.45 -30.94 -9.41
CA LEU A 213 -0.09 -29.59 -9.25
C LEU A 213 0.14 -28.70 -10.49
N THR A 214 1.21 -28.94 -11.24
CA THR A 214 1.64 -28.07 -12.35
C THR A 214 1.26 -28.61 -13.74
N LEU A 215 0.62 -29.79 -13.80
CA LEU A 215 0.21 -30.43 -15.05
C LEU A 215 -0.85 -29.65 -15.84
N GLN A 216 -1.66 -28.83 -15.16
CA GLN A 216 -2.65 -27.95 -15.78
C GLN A 216 -2.67 -26.60 -15.04
N PRO A 217 -2.92 -25.48 -15.76
CA PRO A 217 -2.89 -24.13 -15.21
C PRO A 217 -3.98 -23.86 -14.17
#